data_AF-A0A920MR10-F1
#
_entry.id   AF-A0A920MR10-F1
#
_cell.length_a   1.000
_cell.length_b   1.000
_cell.length_c   1.000
_cell.angle_alpha   90.00
_cell.angle_beta   90.00
_cell.angle_gamma   90.00
#
_symmetry.space_group_name_H-M   'P 1'
#
loop_
_entity.id
_entity.type
_entity.pdbx_description
1 polymer ?
#
loop_
_entity_poly.entity_id
_entity_poly.type
_entity_poly.pdbx_seq_one_letter_code
_entity_poly.pdbx_strand_id
1 'polypeptide(L)'
;MYIHILLIGFFFSCAAPPQPKPIIMPPTKTSALQPNEETVYTLGYMSAYEIWEFLKENPSESEVLDTFGFPDSVWLDDNESTKFLYYYISEMQDYNTIEISARSDSVSGFEWD
;
A
#
# COMPACT_ATOMS: atom_id res chain seq x y z
N MET A 1 -38.06 15.32 46.57
CA MET A 1 -36.59 15.45 46.51
C MET A 1 -36.00 14.26 45.74
N TYR A 2 -36.26 14.14 44.43
CA TYR A 2 -35.65 13.11 43.55
C TYR A 2 -35.80 13.43 42.03
N ILE A 3 -36.15 14.68 41.67
CA ILE A 3 -36.44 15.07 40.28
C ILE A 3 -35.31 15.90 39.65
N HIS A 4 -34.24 16.20 40.39
CA HIS A 4 -33.14 17.06 39.91
C HIS A 4 -31.88 16.29 39.46
N ILE A 5 -31.89 14.95 39.42
CA ILE A 5 -30.71 14.13 39.09
C ILE A 5 -30.91 13.38 37.75
N LEU A 6 -31.57 13.99 36.76
CA LEU A 6 -31.78 13.38 35.44
C LEU A 6 -31.35 14.24 34.25
N LEU A 7 -30.62 15.34 34.49
CA LEU A 7 -30.24 16.30 33.45
C LEU A 7 -28.73 16.58 33.32
N ILE A 8 -27.86 15.70 33.81
CA ILE A 8 -26.39 15.85 33.72
C ILE A 8 -25.74 14.60 33.09
N GLY A 9 -26.33 14.08 32.02
CA GLY A 9 -25.85 12.84 31.39
C GLY A 9 -25.86 12.82 29.86
N PHE A 10 -25.94 13.98 29.19
CA PHE A 10 -26.15 14.03 27.74
C PHE A 10 -25.20 14.95 26.96
N PHE A 11 -23.97 15.16 27.47
CA PHE A 11 -22.98 16.05 26.82
C PHE A 11 -21.61 15.42 26.52
N PHE A 12 -21.45 14.10 26.63
CA PHE A 12 -20.15 13.43 26.38
C PHE A 12 -20.01 12.73 25.01
N SER A 13 -20.94 12.90 24.07
CA SER A 13 -20.89 12.20 22.78
C SER A 13 -20.75 13.15 21.58
N CYS A 14 -19.64 13.89 21.55
CA CYS A 14 -19.11 14.47 20.30
C CYS A 14 -17.60 14.25 20.24
N ALA A 15 -17.17 12.99 20.24
CA ALA A 15 -15.87 12.69 19.66
C ALA A 15 -16.07 12.79 18.13
N ALA A 16 -15.41 13.76 17.49
CA ALA A 16 -15.38 13.81 16.04
C ALA A 16 -14.84 12.46 15.51
N PRO A 17 -15.43 11.89 14.45
CA PRO A 17 -14.88 10.68 13.85
C PRO A 17 -13.40 10.92 13.50
N PRO A 18 -12.52 9.93 13.68
CA PRO A 18 -11.12 10.07 13.30
C PRO A 18 -11.05 10.51 11.84
N GLN A 19 -10.28 11.55 11.57
CA GLN A 19 -10.10 12.02 10.20
C GLN A 19 -9.49 10.89 9.37
N PRO A 20 -9.95 10.70 8.11
CA PRO A 20 -9.33 9.73 7.21
C PRO A 20 -7.84 10.03 7.12
N LYS A 21 -6.99 9.01 7.32
CA LYS A 21 -5.55 9.14 7.10
C LYS A 21 -5.35 9.48 5.62
N PRO A 22 -4.61 10.55 5.27
CA PRO A 22 -4.32 10.86 3.88
C PRO A 22 -3.64 9.68 3.20
N ILE A 23 -4.08 9.38 1.97
CA ILE A 23 -3.44 8.35 1.14
C ILE A 23 -2.20 8.98 0.52
N ILE A 24 -1.05 8.36 0.78
CA ILE A 24 0.23 8.78 0.23
C ILE A 24 0.58 7.81 -0.88
N MET A 25 0.85 8.33 -2.08
CA MET A 25 1.27 7.52 -3.23
C MET A 25 2.78 7.25 -3.13
N PRO A 26 3.24 6.01 -3.35
CA PRO A 26 4.65 5.70 -3.40
C PRO A 26 5.32 6.39 -4.61
N PRO A 27 6.62 6.71 -4.51
CA PRO A 27 7.35 7.28 -5.63
C PRO A 27 7.51 6.26 -6.76
N THR A 28 7.48 6.74 -8.01
CA THR A 28 7.89 5.97 -9.19
C THR A 28 9.38 6.15 -9.48
N LYS A 29 9.95 5.25 -10.29
CA LYS A 29 11.33 5.37 -10.81
C LYS A 29 11.63 6.75 -11.43
N THR A 30 10.65 7.39 -12.07
CA THR A 30 10.80 8.69 -12.73
C THR A 30 10.66 9.90 -11.80
N SER A 31 9.96 9.74 -10.67
CA SER A 31 9.70 10.82 -9.71
C SER A 31 10.73 10.90 -8.58
N ALA A 32 11.44 9.81 -8.31
CA ALA A 32 12.43 9.76 -7.25
C ALA A 32 13.72 10.49 -7.61
N LEU A 33 14.24 11.30 -6.69
CA LEU A 33 15.54 12.00 -6.84
C LEU A 33 16.73 11.02 -6.85
N GLN A 34 16.56 9.85 -6.24
CA GLN A 34 17.48 8.72 -6.28
C GLN A 34 16.63 7.46 -6.45
N PRO A 35 16.61 6.82 -7.63
CA PRO A 35 15.96 5.53 -7.77
C PRO A 35 16.68 4.52 -6.87
N ASN A 36 15.94 3.70 -6.13
CA ASN A 36 16.55 2.57 -5.44
C ASN A 36 16.88 1.52 -6.51
N GLU A 37 18.08 1.60 -7.09
CA GLU A 37 18.47 0.82 -8.27
C GLU A 37 18.89 -0.63 -7.93
N GLU A 38 19.38 -0.87 -6.71
CA GLU A 38 19.89 -2.18 -6.28
C GLU A 38 19.05 -2.75 -5.13
N THR A 39 18.10 -3.63 -5.48
CA THR A 39 17.31 -4.41 -4.52
C THR A 39 17.56 -5.90 -4.71
N VAL A 40 17.09 -6.72 -3.77
CA VAL A 40 17.19 -8.19 -3.89
C VAL A 40 16.49 -8.71 -5.16
N TYR A 41 15.42 -8.05 -5.59
CA TYR A 41 14.74 -8.35 -6.84
C TYR A 41 15.55 -7.91 -8.07
N THR A 42 15.99 -6.63 -8.13
CA THR A 42 16.68 -6.12 -9.33
C THR A 42 18.05 -6.78 -9.56
N LEU A 43 18.67 -7.32 -8.50
CA LEU A 43 19.89 -8.12 -8.57
C LEU A 43 19.64 -9.59 -8.97
N GLY A 44 18.38 -10.00 -9.13
CA GLY A 44 18.02 -11.36 -9.53
C GLY A 44 18.23 -12.41 -8.43
N TYR A 45 18.19 -12.02 -7.16
CA TYR A 45 18.38 -12.91 -6.01
C TYR A 45 17.10 -13.58 -5.54
N MET A 46 15.98 -13.36 -6.22
CA MET A 46 14.70 -13.98 -5.91
C MET A 46 14.19 -14.79 -7.11
N SER A 47 13.82 -16.04 -6.84
CA SER A 47 13.04 -16.85 -7.76
C SER A 47 11.57 -16.42 -7.76
N ALA A 48 10.83 -16.83 -8.79
CA ALA A 48 9.38 -16.60 -8.86
C ALA A 48 8.62 -17.19 -7.65
N TYR A 49 9.09 -18.32 -7.10
CA TYR A 49 8.50 -18.92 -5.90
C TYR A 49 8.72 -18.05 -4.65
N GLU A 50 9.93 -17.53 -4.46
CA GLU A 50 10.24 -16.66 -3.33
C GLU A 50 9.48 -15.33 -3.41
N ILE A 51 9.29 -14.79 -4.61
CA ILE A 51 8.45 -13.61 -4.85
C ILE A 51 7.01 -13.91 -4.46
N TRP A 52 6.46 -15.05 -4.90
CA TRP A 52 5.10 -15.46 -4.56
C TRP A 52 4.92 -15.66 -3.05
N GLU A 53 5.86 -16.32 -2.37
CA GLU A 53 5.81 -16.48 -0.92
C GLU A 53 5.89 -15.14 -0.19
N PHE A 54 6.80 -14.25 -0.61
CA PHE A 54 6.89 -12.90 -0.05
C PHE A 54 5.58 -12.13 -0.15
N LEU A 55 4.98 -12.05 -1.36
CA LEU A 55 3.76 -11.28 -1.59
C LEU A 55 2.54 -11.88 -0.88
N LYS A 56 2.49 -13.21 -0.75
CA LYS A 56 1.41 -13.92 -0.07
C LYS A 56 1.34 -13.64 1.44
N GLU A 57 2.45 -13.31 2.08
CA GLU A 57 2.49 -12.94 3.51
C GLU A 57 1.99 -11.51 3.80
N ASN A 58 1.38 -10.85 2.80
CA ASN A 58 0.80 -9.51 2.89
C ASN A 58 1.79 -8.45 3.42
N PRO A 59 2.99 -8.30 2.83
CA PRO A 59 3.99 -7.34 3.27
C PRO A 59 3.47 -5.90 3.15
N SER A 60 4.06 -4.99 3.92
CA SER A 60 3.75 -3.56 3.85
C SER A 60 4.21 -2.93 2.52
N GLU A 61 3.66 -1.77 2.16
CA GLU A 61 4.12 -0.99 1.01
C GLU A 61 5.63 -0.73 1.08
N SER A 62 6.15 -0.37 2.26
CA SER A 62 7.59 -0.17 2.45
C SER A 62 8.41 -1.41 2.17
N GLU A 63 7.98 -2.59 2.65
CA GLU A 63 8.70 -3.84 2.41
C GLU A 63 8.69 -4.23 0.94
N VAL A 64 7.59 -3.96 0.23
CA VAL A 64 7.51 -4.12 -1.23
C VAL A 64 8.53 -3.22 -1.92
N LEU A 65 8.58 -1.93 -1.57
CA LEU A 65 9.51 -0.99 -2.21
C LEU A 65 10.99 -1.30 -1.88
N ASP A 66 11.27 -1.81 -0.68
CA ASP A 66 12.62 -2.24 -0.30
C ASP A 66 13.04 -3.51 -1.06
N THR A 67 12.08 -4.40 -1.34
CA THR A 67 12.32 -5.69 -2.02
C THR A 67 12.42 -5.53 -3.54
N PHE A 68 11.45 -4.84 -4.15
CA PHE A 68 11.30 -4.72 -5.61
C PHE A 68 11.86 -3.42 -6.19
N GLY A 69 12.11 -2.41 -5.34
CA GLY A 69 12.44 -1.06 -5.78
C GLY A 69 11.19 -0.25 -6.09
N PHE A 70 11.37 0.93 -6.68
CA PHE A 70 10.24 1.76 -7.07
C PHE A 70 9.54 1.21 -8.32
N PRO A 71 8.21 1.26 -8.38
CA PRO A 71 7.44 0.86 -9.56
C PRO A 71 7.63 1.83 -10.72
N ASP A 72 7.34 1.33 -11.93
CA ASP A 72 7.33 2.14 -13.16
C ASP A 72 6.13 3.09 -13.19
N SER A 73 4.99 2.65 -12.69
CA SER A 73 3.76 3.43 -12.59
C SER A 73 2.98 3.08 -11.33
N VAL A 74 2.21 4.04 -10.83
CA VAL A 74 1.32 3.85 -9.69
C VAL A 74 -0.04 4.45 -10.00
N TRP A 75 -1.10 3.73 -9.66
CA TRP A 75 -2.48 4.19 -9.79
C TRP A 75 -3.25 3.97 -8.49
N LEU A 76 -4.24 4.81 -8.20
CA LEU A 76 -5.18 4.66 -7.08
C LEU A 76 -6.57 4.47 -7.68
N ASP A 77 -7.32 3.48 -7.21
CA ASP A 77 -8.68 3.28 -7.69
C ASP A 77 -9.61 4.44 -7.32
N ASP A 78 -10.73 4.54 -8.04
CA ASP A 78 -11.73 5.58 -7.84
C ASP A 78 -12.35 5.57 -6.42
N ASN A 79 -12.31 4.44 -5.72
CA ASN A 79 -12.81 4.32 -4.34
C ASN A 79 -11.76 4.64 -3.28
N GLU A 80 -10.53 5.02 -3.69
CA GLU A 80 -9.42 5.31 -2.77
C GLU A 80 -9.14 4.17 -1.80
N SER A 81 -9.28 2.93 -2.27
CA SER A 81 -9.20 1.70 -1.50
C SER A 81 -7.95 0.88 -1.77
N THR A 82 -7.43 0.95 -3.00
CA THR A 82 -6.31 0.13 -3.47
C THR A 82 -5.38 0.96 -4.35
N LYS A 83 -4.08 0.93 -4.02
CA LYS A 83 -3.01 1.42 -4.87
C LYS A 83 -2.50 0.25 -5.72
N PHE A 84 -2.29 0.47 -7.00
CA PHE A 84 -1.72 -0.48 -7.94
C PHE A 84 -0.30 -0.04 -8.29
N LEU A 85 0.67 -0.90 -8.02
CA LEU A 85 2.08 -0.70 -8.34
C LEU A 85 2.41 -1.58 -9.54
N TYR A 86 2.86 -0.96 -10.63
CA TYR A 86 3.18 -1.65 -11.88
C TYR A 86 4.70 -1.73 -12.08
N TYR A 87 5.19 -2.94 -12.34
CA TYR A 87 6.59 -3.24 -12.63
C TYR A 87 6.71 -3.83 -14.03
N TYR A 88 7.37 -3.10 -14.94
CA TYR A 88 7.47 -3.48 -16.34
C TYR A 88 8.45 -4.65 -16.55
N ILE A 89 8.01 -5.67 -17.28
CA ILE A 89 8.81 -6.84 -17.68
C ILE A 89 9.21 -6.67 -19.14
N SER A 90 10.48 -6.37 -19.37
CA SER A 90 10.98 -6.03 -20.71
C SER A 90 10.90 -7.19 -21.72
N GLU A 91 11.04 -8.43 -21.23
CA GLU A 91 11.10 -9.67 -21.98
C GLU A 91 9.72 -10.06 -22.54
N MET A 92 8.66 -9.76 -21.78
CA MET A 92 7.27 -10.06 -22.13
C MET A 92 6.53 -8.85 -22.70
N GLN A 93 7.08 -7.64 -22.54
CA GLN A 93 6.42 -6.37 -22.85
C GLN A 93 5.08 -6.21 -22.09
N ASP A 94 5.07 -6.63 -20.83
CA ASP A 94 3.91 -6.58 -19.95
C ASP A 94 4.28 -6.06 -18.56
N TYR A 95 3.32 -6.00 -17.64
CA TYR A 95 3.51 -5.52 -16.27
C TYR A 95 3.11 -6.55 -15.23
N ASN A 96 3.98 -6.77 -14.25
CA ASN A 96 3.58 -7.32 -12.97
C ASN A 96 2.85 -6.24 -12.16
N THR A 97 1.81 -6.66 -11.43
CA THR A 97 0.97 -5.77 -10.65
C THR A 97 0.94 -6.20 -9.20
N ILE A 98 1.20 -5.27 -8.29
CA ILE A 98 1.01 -5.46 -6.84
C ILE A 98 -0.07 -4.50 -6.37
N GLU A 99 -1.07 -5.04 -5.68
CA GLU A 99 -2.16 -4.27 -5.08
C GLU A 99 -1.87 -4.02 -3.60
N ILE A 100 -1.87 -2.75 -3.20
CA ILE A 100 -1.68 -2.32 -1.81
C ILE A 100 -2.99 -1.72 -1.30
N SER A 101 -3.50 -2.24 -0.19
CA SER A 101 -4.65 -1.65 0.49
C SER A 101 -4.29 -0.27 1.03
N ALA A 102 -4.99 0.76 0.58
CA ALA A 102 -4.81 2.14 1.05
C ALA A 102 -5.20 2.30 2.54
N ARG A 103 -5.90 1.32 3.12
CA ARG A 103 -6.34 1.30 4.53
C ARG A 103 -5.33 0.66 5.47
N SER A 104 -4.80 -0.49 5.08
CA SER A 104 -3.88 -1.30 5.92
C SER A 104 -2.41 -1.11 5.55
N ASP A 105 -2.12 -0.47 4.41
CA ASP A 105 -0.77 -0.24 3.90
C ASP A 105 -0.01 -1.56 3.62
N SER A 106 -0.76 -2.61 3.27
CA SER A 106 -0.26 -3.97 3.05
C SER A 106 -0.75 -4.52 1.72
N VAL A 107 0.01 -5.45 1.14
CA VAL A 107 -0.39 -6.18 -0.08
C VAL A 107 -1.74 -6.86 0.14
N SER A 108 -2.68 -6.60 -0.76
CA SER A 108 -4.03 -7.19 -0.79
C SER A 108 -4.22 -8.17 -1.95
N GLY A 109 -3.38 -8.10 -2.98
CA GLY A 109 -3.44 -8.91 -4.19
C GLY A 109 -2.22 -8.68 -5.06
N PHE A 110 -1.99 -9.57 -6.02
CA PHE A 110 -0.93 -9.42 -7.01
C PHE A 110 -1.17 -10.32 -8.23
N GLU A 111 -0.67 -9.88 -9.37
CA GLU A 111 -0.52 -10.64 -10.61
C GLU A 111 0.97 -10.63 -10.96
N TRP A 112 1.56 -11.83 -11.05
CA TRP A 112 3.00 -11.99 -11.22
C TRP A 112 3.33 -13.11 -12.21
N ASP A 113 3.92 -12.74 -13.34
CA ASP A 113 4.35 -13.59 -14.45
C ASP A 113 5.87 -13.68 -14.60
#